data_AF-A0A444VM57-F1
#
_entry.id   AF-A0A444VM57-F1
#
_cell.length_a   1.000
_cell.length_b   1.000
_cell.length_c   1.000
_cell.angle_alpha   90.00
_cell.angle_beta   90.00
_cell.angle_gamma   90.00
#
_symmetry.space_group_name_H-M   'P 1'
#
loop_
_entity.id
_entity.type
_entity.pdbx_description
1 polymer ?
#
loop_
_entity_poly.entity_id
_entity_poly.type
_entity_poly.pdbx_seq_one_letter_code
_entity_poly.pdbx_strand_id
1 'polypeptide(L)'
;MNSTLLEIFYNTKDWLKFAEAKNAMLIAFNGASIYGVAQLFDIDFFDESKFWTVYLTAVILFLVVSTITCLTSFVPRLRFLYLSIVPEKMEDNIFFFENLKDMSEEKILKCLTEKGASDTFTEIDKDLANQIQSLAKVASTKYSLFLVAVWITVIAYASPVVAFILWLYNHNK
;
A
#
# COMPACT_ATOMS: atom_id res chain seq x y z
N MET A 1 -2.52 -31.28 -11.55
CA MET A 1 -2.40 -29.96 -10.89
C MET A 1 -0.94 -29.75 -10.52
N ASN A 2 -0.35 -28.69 -11.06
CA ASN A 2 1.07 -28.40 -10.92
C ASN A 2 1.37 -27.82 -9.52
N SER A 3 2.30 -28.44 -8.77
CA SER A 3 2.63 -28.04 -7.40
C SER A 3 3.26 -26.65 -7.31
N THR A 4 4.11 -26.28 -8.28
CA THR A 4 4.76 -24.98 -8.35
C THR A 4 3.73 -23.87 -8.59
N LEU A 5 2.75 -24.12 -9.46
CA LEU A 5 1.67 -23.16 -9.72
C LEU A 5 0.82 -22.94 -8.46
N LEU A 6 0.56 -23.99 -7.71
CA LEU A 6 -0.17 -23.95 -6.44
C LEU A 6 0.60 -23.19 -5.35
N GLU A 7 1.92 -23.33 -5.32
CA GLU A 7 2.80 -22.53 -4.46
C GLU A 7 2.75 -21.04 -4.83
N ILE A 8 2.87 -20.70 -6.11
CA ILE A 8 2.75 -19.31 -6.59
C ILE A 8 1.40 -18.72 -6.22
N PHE A 9 0.32 -19.50 -6.34
CA PHE A 9 -1.01 -19.12 -5.93
C PHE A 9 -1.08 -18.77 -4.44
N TYR A 10 -0.60 -19.64 -3.56
CA TYR A 10 -0.61 -19.37 -2.12
C TYR A 10 0.26 -18.18 -1.75
N ASN A 11 1.44 -18.07 -2.32
CA ASN A 11 2.33 -16.92 -2.10
C ASN A 11 1.66 -15.61 -2.55
N THR A 12 1.03 -15.58 -3.74
CA THR A 12 0.30 -14.39 -4.24
C THR A 12 -0.88 -14.04 -3.33
N LYS A 13 -1.61 -15.05 -2.82
CA LYS A 13 -2.68 -14.88 -1.85
C LYS A 13 -2.17 -14.29 -0.53
N ASP A 14 -0.99 -14.69 -0.07
CA ASP A 14 -0.38 -14.14 1.14
C ASP A 14 0.10 -12.70 0.94
N TRP A 15 0.67 -12.36 -0.22
CA TRP A 15 0.95 -10.97 -0.59
C TRP A 15 -0.29 -10.07 -0.51
N LEU A 16 -1.43 -10.57 -1.01
CA LEU A 16 -2.71 -9.88 -0.89
C LEU A 16 -3.13 -9.67 0.56
N LYS A 17 -3.08 -10.72 1.40
CA LYS A 17 -3.40 -10.61 2.84
C LYS A 17 -2.48 -9.61 3.55
N PHE A 18 -1.19 -9.61 3.23
CA PHE A 18 -0.24 -8.64 3.81
C PHE A 18 -0.57 -7.20 3.40
N ALA A 19 -0.98 -6.97 2.15
CA ALA A 19 -1.42 -5.64 1.72
C ALA A 19 -2.65 -5.16 2.50
N GLU A 20 -3.60 -6.06 2.78
CA GLU A 20 -4.79 -5.75 3.58
C GLU A 20 -4.44 -5.48 5.04
N ALA A 21 -3.58 -6.30 5.64
CA ALA A 21 -3.11 -6.11 7.01
C ALA A 21 -2.38 -4.76 7.18
N LYS A 22 -1.52 -4.38 6.22
CA LYS A 22 -0.82 -3.09 6.22
C LYS A 22 -1.77 -1.89 6.17
N ASN A 23 -2.76 -1.93 5.29
CA ASN A 23 -3.78 -0.87 5.20
C ASN A 23 -4.63 -0.80 6.49
N ALA A 24 -5.07 -1.93 7.03
CA ALA A 24 -5.83 -1.98 8.29
C ALA A 24 -5.03 -1.41 9.46
N MET A 25 -3.74 -1.77 9.56
CA MET A 25 -2.83 -1.26 10.58
C MET A 25 -2.65 0.26 10.48
N LEU A 26 -2.48 0.80 9.26
CA LEU A 26 -2.34 2.24 9.07
C LEU A 26 -3.63 2.99 9.40
N ILE A 27 -4.81 2.42 9.12
CA ILE A 27 -6.10 2.98 9.56
C ILE A 27 -6.16 3.05 11.09
N ALA A 28 -5.81 1.97 11.79
CA ALA A 28 -5.81 1.94 13.25
C ALA A 28 -4.82 2.96 13.83
N PHE A 29 -3.61 3.03 13.28
CA PHE A 29 -2.60 4.01 13.66
C PHE A 29 -3.08 5.45 13.44
N ASN A 30 -3.68 5.75 12.28
CA ASN A 30 -4.23 7.08 11.99
C ASN A 30 -5.40 7.44 12.90
N GLY A 31 -6.27 6.47 13.24
CA GLY A 31 -7.35 6.68 14.21
C GLY A 31 -6.85 7.04 15.61
N ALA A 32 -5.89 6.27 16.13
CA ALA A 32 -5.25 6.56 17.41
C ALA A 32 -4.49 7.90 17.39
N SER A 33 -3.82 8.19 16.29
CA SER A 33 -3.14 9.46 16.02
C SER A 33 -4.08 10.66 16.06
N ILE A 34 -5.22 10.59 15.34
CA ILE A 34 -6.22 11.66 15.34
C ILE A 34 -6.74 11.91 16.76
N TYR A 35 -7.04 10.85 17.51
CA TYR A 35 -7.46 10.98 18.90
C TYR A 35 -6.39 11.66 19.77
N GLY A 36 -5.13 11.22 19.67
CA GLY A 36 -4.02 11.81 20.41
C GLY A 36 -3.77 13.28 20.06
N VAL A 37 -3.82 13.64 18.77
CA VAL A 37 -3.66 15.02 18.31
C VAL A 37 -4.85 15.88 18.75
N ALA A 38 -6.07 15.35 18.77
CA ALA A 38 -7.25 16.07 19.23
C ALA A 38 -7.13 16.47 20.72
N GLN A 39 -6.53 15.62 21.57
CA GLN A 39 -6.29 15.94 22.99
C GLN A 39 -5.29 17.09 23.18
N LEU A 40 -4.44 17.40 22.19
CA LEU A 40 -3.49 18.50 22.29
C LEU A 40 -4.17 19.87 22.23
N PHE A 41 -5.38 19.96 21.68
CA PHE A 41 -6.14 21.21 21.66
C PHE A 41 -6.64 21.62 23.05
N ASP A 42 -6.76 20.69 24.00
CA ASP A 42 -7.19 20.97 25.37
C ASP A 42 -6.02 21.48 26.26
N ILE A 43 -4.82 21.61 25.71
CA ILE A 43 -3.64 22.13 26.41
C ILE A 43 -3.46 23.61 26.05
N ASP A 44 -3.57 24.49 27.05
CA ASP A 44 -3.52 25.96 26.89
C ASP A 44 -2.38 26.46 25.97
N PHE A 45 -1.19 25.88 26.07
CA PHE A 45 -0.03 26.23 25.23
C PHE A 45 -0.29 26.11 23.72
N PHE A 46 -1.04 25.08 23.31
CA PHE A 46 -1.35 24.82 21.90
C PHE A 46 -2.60 25.57 21.43
N ASP A 47 -3.53 25.88 22.33
CA ASP A 47 -4.77 26.58 22.00
C ASP A 47 -4.55 28.09 21.81
N GLU A 48 -3.73 28.72 22.65
CA GLU A 48 -3.48 30.18 22.58
C GLU A 48 -2.70 30.59 21.32
N SER A 49 -1.96 29.67 20.70
CA SER A 49 -1.16 29.94 19.50
C SER A 49 -1.88 29.51 18.23
N LYS A 50 -2.34 30.50 17.46
CA LYS A 50 -2.95 30.29 16.14
C LYS A 50 -2.09 29.43 15.20
N PHE A 51 -0.77 29.48 15.33
CA PHE A 51 0.14 28.62 14.56
C PHE A 51 -0.08 27.15 14.88
N TRP A 52 -0.09 26.78 16.17
CA TRP A 52 -0.29 25.40 16.62
C TRP A 52 -1.69 24.90 16.28
N THR A 53 -2.73 25.70 16.47
CA THR A 53 -4.11 25.33 16.11
C THR A 53 -4.24 24.98 14.62
N VAL A 54 -3.70 25.84 13.73
CA VAL A 54 -3.73 25.60 12.27
C VAL A 54 -2.93 24.36 11.90
N TYR A 55 -1.76 24.20 12.52
CA TYR A 55 -0.88 23.06 12.28
C TYR A 55 -1.54 21.73 12.70
N LEU A 56 -2.05 21.62 13.93
CA LEU A 56 -2.70 20.41 14.43
C LEU A 56 -3.94 20.05 13.60
N THR A 57 -4.67 21.06 13.14
CA THR A 57 -5.80 20.88 12.20
C THR A 57 -5.33 20.29 10.88
N ALA A 58 -4.21 20.78 10.33
CA ALA A 58 -3.63 20.24 9.10
C ALA A 58 -3.14 18.79 9.27
N VAL A 59 -2.55 18.45 10.42
CA VAL A 59 -2.16 17.07 10.76
C VAL A 59 -3.38 16.15 10.72
N ILE A 60 -4.47 16.52 11.41
CA ILE A 60 -5.71 15.74 11.41
C ILE A 60 -6.24 15.57 9.98
N LEU A 61 -6.24 16.64 9.17
CA LEU A 61 -6.70 16.58 7.78
C LEU A 61 -5.90 15.57 6.96
N PHE A 62 -4.56 15.59 7.04
CA PHE A 62 -3.72 14.62 6.34
C PHE A 62 -3.95 13.18 6.81
N LEU A 63 -4.10 12.97 8.13
CA LEU A 63 -4.41 11.64 8.67
C LEU A 63 -5.77 11.11 8.19
N VAL A 64 -6.77 11.99 8.07
CA VAL A 64 -8.08 11.65 7.48
C VAL A 64 -7.93 11.27 6.01
N VAL A 65 -7.22 12.06 5.19
CA VAL A 65 -6.98 11.76 3.77
C VAL A 65 -6.22 10.44 3.61
N SER A 66 -5.21 10.18 4.44
CA SER A 66 -4.50 8.90 4.45
C SER A 66 -5.43 7.74 4.80
N THR A 67 -6.31 7.92 5.79
CA THR A 67 -7.26 6.89 6.22
C THR A 67 -8.26 6.58 5.11
N ILE A 68 -8.81 7.60 4.44
CA ILE A 68 -9.69 7.43 3.29
C ILE A 68 -8.96 6.67 2.18
N THR A 69 -7.70 6.99 1.90
CA THR A 69 -6.87 6.27 0.91
C THR A 69 -6.77 4.78 1.26
N CYS A 70 -6.48 4.43 2.51
CA CYS A 70 -6.48 3.03 2.96
C CYS A 70 -7.86 2.37 2.85
N LEU A 71 -8.95 3.07 3.19
CA LEU A 71 -10.30 2.55 3.07
C LEU A 71 -10.69 2.24 1.62
N THR A 72 -10.26 3.08 0.66
CA THR A 72 -10.49 2.80 -0.77
C THR A 72 -9.82 1.50 -1.22
N SER A 73 -8.75 1.06 -0.56
CA SER A 73 -8.09 -0.22 -0.86
C SER A 73 -8.96 -1.45 -0.52
N PHE A 74 -9.95 -1.31 0.36
CA PHE A 74 -10.89 -2.38 0.72
C PHE A 74 -12.14 -2.42 -0.17
N VAL A 75 -12.35 -1.39 -1.01
CA VAL A 75 -13.52 -1.35 -1.89
C VAL A 75 -13.37 -2.42 -2.99
N PRO A 76 -14.34 -3.33 -3.16
CA PRO A 76 -14.28 -4.35 -4.20
C PRO A 76 -14.35 -3.70 -5.60
N ARG A 77 -13.26 -3.86 -6.37
CA ARG A 77 -13.05 -3.49 -7.79
C ARG A 77 -14.12 -2.56 -8.40
N LEU A 78 -14.06 -1.27 -8.09
CA LEU A 78 -14.55 -0.25 -9.03
C LEU A 78 -13.43 -0.02 -10.06
N ARG A 79 -13.75 -0.11 -11.36
CA ARG A 79 -12.84 0.03 -12.52
C ARG A 79 -12.00 1.33 -12.56
N PHE A 80 -12.12 2.21 -11.58
CA PHE A 80 -11.70 3.61 -11.64
C PHE A 80 -10.26 3.88 -11.14
N LEU A 81 -9.66 2.99 -10.33
CA LEU A 81 -8.32 3.21 -9.77
C LEU A 81 -7.34 2.10 -10.15
N TYR A 82 -6.73 2.23 -11.33
CA TYR A 82 -5.49 1.52 -11.66
C TYR A 82 -4.31 2.42 -11.30
N LEU A 83 -3.85 2.32 -10.06
CA LEU A 83 -2.65 3.00 -9.57
C LEU A 83 -1.57 1.95 -9.30
N SER A 84 -0.41 2.10 -9.94
CA SER A 84 0.74 1.22 -9.79
C SER A 84 1.98 2.05 -9.49
N ILE A 85 2.36 2.13 -8.22
CA ILE A 85 3.52 2.91 -7.74
C ILE A 85 4.57 1.98 -7.09
N VAL A 86 4.30 0.68 -7.04
CA VAL A 86 5.27 -0.30 -6.53
C VAL A 86 6.49 -0.32 -7.45
N PRO A 87 7.72 -0.26 -6.90
CA PRO A 87 8.95 -0.19 -7.67
C PRO A 87 9.18 -1.38 -8.60
N GLU A 88 10.11 -1.18 -9.53
CA GLU A 88 10.30 -1.89 -10.79
C GLU A 88 10.39 -3.42 -10.69
N LYS A 89 9.93 -4.08 -11.76
CA LYS A 89 9.92 -5.54 -11.95
C LYS A 89 11.29 -6.12 -11.62
N MET A 90 11.33 -7.10 -10.72
CA MET A 90 12.51 -7.96 -10.64
C MET A 90 12.52 -8.81 -11.90
N GLU A 91 13.47 -8.59 -12.80
CA GLU A 91 13.55 -9.37 -14.04
C GLU A 91 13.45 -10.87 -13.72
N ASP A 92 12.45 -11.50 -14.32
CA ASP A 92 12.29 -12.94 -14.39
C ASP A 92 11.97 -13.70 -13.07
N ASN A 93 11.47 -13.03 -12.03
CA ASN A 93 10.99 -13.70 -10.82
C ASN A 93 9.48 -14.01 -10.89
N ILE A 94 9.13 -15.27 -11.17
CA ILE A 94 7.73 -15.74 -11.25
C ILE A 94 7.04 -15.85 -9.88
N PHE A 95 7.79 -15.84 -8.78
CA PHE A 95 7.22 -15.85 -7.42
C PHE A 95 6.88 -14.43 -6.93
N PHE A 96 7.31 -13.38 -7.64
CA PHE A 96 7.00 -12.01 -7.22
C PHE A 96 5.67 -11.54 -7.82
N PHE A 97 4.69 -11.25 -6.96
CA PHE A 97 3.33 -10.89 -7.39
C PHE A 97 3.29 -9.69 -8.33
N GLU A 98 4.19 -8.72 -8.17
CA GLU A 98 4.22 -7.52 -9.00
C GLU A 98 4.58 -7.83 -10.46
N ASN A 99 5.37 -8.88 -10.70
CA ASN A 99 5.69 -9.36 -12.04
C ASN A 99 4.49 -10.07 -12.68
N LEU A 100 3.73 -10.82 -11.88
CA LEU A 100 2.59 -11.63 -12.31
C LEU A 100 1.38 -10.78 -12.73
N LYS A 101 1.25 -9.56 -12.21
CA LYS A 101 0.08 -8.70 -12.49
C LYS A 101 -0.08 -8.38 -13.99
N ASP A 102 1.02 -8.31 -14.73
CA ASP A 102 1.06 -7.96 -16.16
C ASP A 102 1.23 -9.20 -17.06
N MET A 103 1.43 -10.38 -16.50
CA MET A 103 1.58 -11.61 -17.27
C MET A 103 0.21 -12.18 -17.63
N SER A 104 -0.03 -12.49 -18.90
CA SER A 104 -1.20 -13.32 -19.26
C SER A 104 -1.06 -14.72 -18.68
N GLU A 105 -2.18 -15.43 -18.57
CA GLU A 105 -2.21 -16.85 -18.19
C GLU A 105 -1.19 -17.67 -19.00
N GLU A 106 -1.22 -17.56 -20.32
CA GLU A 106 -0.29 -18.23 -21.24
C GLU A 106 1.17 -17.89 -20.92
N LYS A 107 1.46 -16.63 -20.57
CA LYS A 107 2.81 -16.19 -20.23
C LYS A 107 3.27 -16.77 -18.89
N ILE A 108 2.39 -16.90 -17.91
CA ILE A 108 2.70 -17.55 -16.62
C ILE A 108 3.06 -19.03 -16.86
N LEU A 109 2.24 -19.76 -17.62
CA LEU A 109 2.47 -21.16 -17.92
C LEU A 109 3.76 -21.38 -18.73
N LYS A 110 3.98 -20.55 -19.76
CA LYS A 110 5.21 -20.59 -20.56
C LYS A 110 6.46 -20.35 -19.71
N CYS A 111 6.42 -19.36 -18.81
CA CYS A 111 7.55 -19.03 -17.95
C CYS A 111 7.84 -20.15 -16.92
N LEU A 112 6.82 -20.90 -16.49
CA LEU A 112 7.00 -22.12 -15.69
C LEU A 112 7.72 -23.22 -16.46
N THR A 113 7.30 -23.50 -17.70
CA THR A 113 7.97 -24.44 -18.60
C THR A 113 9.44 -24.07 -18.83
N GLU A 114 9.72 -22.80 -19.14
CA GLU A 114 11.09 -22.30 -19.35
C GLU A 114 11.97 -22.44 -18.10
N LYS A 115 11.38 -22.42 -16.90
CA LYS A 115 12.07 -22.63 -15.61
C LYS A 115 12.13 -24.10 -15.16
N GLY A 116 11.75 -25.04 -16.04
CA GLY A 116 11.88 -26.48 -15.81
C GLY A 116 10.68 -27.16 -15.16
N ALA A 117 9.51 -26.52 -15.13
CA ALA A 117 8.27 -27.18 -14.73
C ALA A 117 7.72 -28.08 -15.86
N SER A 118 6.74 -28.92 -15.52
CA SER A 118 6.03 -29.78 -16.49
C SER A 118 5.47 -29.01 -17.69
N ASP A 119 5.70 -29.51 -18.90
CA ASP A 119 5.18 -28.94 -20.16
C ASP A 119 3.71 -29.26 -20.42
N THR A 120 3.12 -30.15 -19.62
CA THR A 120 1.69 -30.48 -19.68
C THR A 120 0.92 -29.78 -18.56
N PHE A 121 0.03 -28.87 -18.93
CA PHE A 121 -0.88 -28.17 -18.02
C PHE A 121 -2.33 -28.59 -18.28
N THR A 122 -3.08 -28.81 -17.20
CA THR A 122 -4.52 -29.11 -17.26
C THR A 122 -5.34 -27.81 -17.34
N GLU A 123 -6.63 -27.91 -17.69
CA GLU A 123 -7.54 -26.75 -17.65
C GLU A 123 -7.65 -26.13 -16.23
N ILE A 124 -7.49 -26.94 -15.17
CA ILE A 124 -7.43 -26.43 -13.79
C ILE A 124 -6.18 -25.57 -13.56
N ASP A 125 -5.05 -25.95 -14.17
CA ASP A 125 -3.82 -25.15 -14.07
C ASP A 125 -3.98 -23.81 -14.82
N LYS A 126 -4.72 -23.79 -15.93
CA LYS A 126 -5.09 -22.56 -16.64
C LYS A 126 -5.95 -21.62 -15.79
N ASP A 127 -7.00 -22.16 -15.16
CA ASP A 127 -7.85 -21.40 -14.24
C ASP A 127 -7.05 -20.83 -13.06
N LEU A 128 -6.10 -21.62 -12.53
CA LEU A 128 -5.24 -21.19 -11.44
C LEU A 128 -4.29 -20.07 -11.86
N ALA A 129 -3.71 -20.14 -13.06
CA ALA A 129 -2.87 -19.07 -13.62
C ALA A 129 -3.67 -17.76 -13.82
N ASN A 130 -4.92 -17.84 -14.28
CA ASN A 130 -5.83 -16.70 -14.34
C ASN A 130 -6.11 -16.10 -12.95
N GLN A 131 -6.30 -16.96 -11.95
CA GLN A 131 -6.55 -16.52 -10.59
C GLN A 131 -5.32 -15.85 -9.98
N ILE A 132 -4.12 -16.39 -10.22
CA ILE A 132 -2.83 -15.79 -9.84
C ILE A 132 -2.71 -14.37 -10.41
N GLN A 133 -2.93 -14.19 -11.72
CA GLN A 133 -2.87 -12.85 -12.34
C GLN A 133 -3.89 -11.90 -11.68
N SER A 134 -5.10 -12.37 -11.45
CA SER A 134 -6.16 -11.56 -10.84
C SER A 134 -5.84 -11.14 -9.42
N LEU A 135 -5.29 -12.04 -8.60
CA LEU A 135 -4.85 -11.75 -7.23
C LEU A 135 -3.64 -10.80 -7.22
N ALA A 136 -2.68 -11.03 -8.11
CA ALA A 136 -1.50 -10.17 -8.26
C ALA A 136 -1.88 -8.72 -8.58
N LYS A 137 -2.84 -8.51 -9.51
CA LYS A 137 -3.38 -7.17 -9.81
C LYS A 137 -3.98 -6.50 -8.57
N VAL A 138 -4.78 -7.23 -7.80
CA VAL A 138 -5.42 -6.68 -6.60
C VAL A 138 -4.37 -6.35 -5.53
N ALA A 139 -3.40 -7.24 -5.32
CA ALA A 139 -2.30 -7.01 -4.39
C ALA A 139 -1.50 -5.75 -4.77
N SER A 140 -1.12 -5.59 -6.04
CA SER A 140 -0.38 -4.42 -6.55
C SER A 140 -1.12 -3.11 -6.31
N THR A 141 -2.43 -3.05 -6.60
CA THR A 141 -3.23 -1.86 -6.34
C THR A 141 -3.29 -1.52 -4.85
N LYS A 142 -3.52 -2.50 -3.98
CA LYS A 142 -3.58 -2.29 -2.52
C LYS A 142 -2.23 -1.84 -1.95
N TYR A 143 -1.12 -2.37 -2.46
CA TYR A 143 0.23 -1.94 -2.11
C TYR A 143 0.51 -0.50 -2.56
N SER A 144 0.05 -0.12 -3.76
CA SER A 144 0.21 1.24 -4.26
C SER A 144 -0.57 2.26 -3.43
N LEU A 145 -1.83 1.94 -3.08
CA LEU A 145 -2.64 2.78 -2.18
C LEU A 145 -2.01 2.89 -0.79
N PHE A 146 -1.47 1.79 -0.26
CA PHE A 146 -0.74 1.81 1.00
C PHE A 146 0.47 2.74 0.94
N LEU A 147 1.29 2.69 -0.11
CA LEU A 147 2.45 3.58 -0.27
C LEU A 147 2.04 5.06 -0.26
N VAL A 148 0.98 5.42 -0.99
CA VAL A 148 0.45 6.78 -0.99
C VAL A 148 0.00 7.20 0.41
N ALA A 149 -0.78 6.36 1.08
CA ALA A 149 -1.28 6.63 2.43
C ALA A 149 -0.14 6.80 3.45
N VAL A 150 0.88 5.94 3.40
CA VAL A 150 2.06 6.05 4.26
C VAL A 150 2.76 7.39 4.04
N TRP A 151 3.00 7.80 2.79
CA TRP A 151 3.67 9.08 2.53
C TRP A 151 2.85 10.27 3.01
N ILE A 152 1.52 10.25 2.86
CA ILE A 152 0.64 11.29 3.41
C ILE A 152 0.77 11.35 4.95
N THR A 153 0.79 10.19 5.61
CA THR A 153 0.97 10.09 7.07
C THR A 153 2.34 10.60 7.51
N VAL A 154 3.40 10.25 6.77
CA VAL A 154 4.76 10.74 7.05
C VAL A 154 4.83 12.26 6.90
N ILE A 155 4.23 12.83 5.85
CA ILE A 155 4.20 14.29 5.63
C ILE A 155 3.45 14.99 6.77
N ALA A 156 2.35 14.40 7.25
CA ALA A 156 1.59 14.94 8.38
C ALA A 156 2.51 15.18 9.60
N TYR A 157 3.40 14.22 9.91
CA TYR A 157 4.29 14.27 11.08
C TYR A 157 5.70 14.79 10.85
N ALA A 158 6.19 14.84 9.61
CA ALA A 158 7.54 15.33 9.30
C ALA A 158 7.56 16.86 9.16
N SER A 159 6.44 17.48 8.78
CA SER A 159 6.28 18.94 8.71
C SER A 159 6.72 19.74 9.97
N PRO A 160 6.49 19.32 11.23
CA PRO A 160 6.96 20.03 12.43
C PRO A 160 8.49 19.98 12.57
N VAL A 161 9.13 18.89 12.18
CA VAL A 161 10.60 18.78 12.21
C VAL A 161 11.21 19.76 11.21
N VAL A 162 10.64 19.83 10.01
CA VAL A 162 11.08 20.78 8.97
C VAL A 162 10.83 22.22 9.42
N ALA A 163 9.64 22.52 9.98
CA ALA A 163 9.31 23.85 10.48
C ALA A 163 10.25 24.28 11.62
N PHE A 164 10.58 23.38 12.55
CA PHE A 164 11.51 23.64 13.64
C PHE A 164 12.93 23.93 13.14
N ILE A 165 13.41 23.16 12.15
CA ILE A 165 14.71 23.40 11.52
C ILE A 165 14.75 24.78 10.83
N LEU A 166 13.68 25.14 10.10
CA LEU A 166 13.57 26.45 9.44
C LEU A 166 13.52 27.60 10.44
N TRP A 167 12.81 27.42 11.56
CA TRP A 167 12.78 28.40 12.65
C TRP A 167 14.17 28.63 13.25
N LEU A 168 14.91 27.56 13.57
CA LEU A 168 16.29 27.67 14.08
C LEU A 168 17.22 28.38 13.08
N TYR A 169 17.09 28.09 11.78
CA TYR A 169 17.91 28.73 10.75
C TYR A 169 17.63 30.24 10.64
N ASN A 170 16.36 30.65 10.77
CA ASN A 170 15.97 32.05 10.66
C ASN A 170 16.29 32.87 11.92
N HIS A 171 16.42 32.23 13.09
CA HIS A 171 16.78 32.90 14.35
C HIS A 171 18.29 33.00 14.60
N ASN A 172 19.09 32.17 13.91
CA ASN A 172 20.56 32.22 13.96
C ASN A 172 21.19 33.15 12.90
N LYS A 173 20.37 33.94 12.18
CA LYS A 173 20.79 35.01 11.27
C LYS A 173 20.39 36.37 11.85
#